data_AF-A0A8H7VB93-F1
#
_entry.id   AF-A0A8H7VB93-F1
#
_cell.length_a   1.000
_cell.length_b   1.000
_cell.length_c   1.000
_cell.angle_alpha   90.00
_cell.angle_beta   90.00
_cell.angle_gamma   90.00
#
_symmetry.space_group_name_H-M   'P 1'
#
loop_
_entity.id
_entity.type
_entity.pdbx_description
1 polymer ?
#
loop_
_entity_poly.entity_id
_entity_poly.type
_entity_poly.pdbx_seq_one_letter_code
_entity_poly.pdbx_strand_id
1 'polypeptide(L)'
;MFDDPEHDILFRWTSVMNEEAKNSSGMISKQRPDGAVSKLDGRFFGSTLGYIEVKSIKESHNKYAISKDLARIGILSKNALDVTGNLGCLGIQVNGLNMNFYITTLLSDGLYVMFEICTIDIPSSLQSLQGFLGYLDELLIILDCFDNWCVPESTMPIQKTSRKRKTLDDMGFDIILSRSKNNKRRCYTS
;
A
#
# COMPACT_ATOMS: atom_id res chain seq x y z
N MET A 1 15.75 3.60 -0.85
CA MET A 1 14.93 4.65 -1.51
C MET A 1 14.10 5.38 -0.47
N PHE A 2 13.24 4.69 0.26
CA PHE A 2 12.44 5.28 1.35
C PHE A 2 13.10 5.20 2.73
N ASP A 3 14.38 4.82 2.80
CA ASP A 3 15.13 4.87 4.06
C ASP A 3 15.63 6.29 4.23
N ASP A 4 15.29 6.89 5.36
CA ASP A 4 15.77 8.21 5.78
C ASP A 4 16.05 8.19 7.29
N PRO A 5 17.26 7.73 7.69
CA PRO A 5 17.63 7.65 9.09
C PRO A 5 17.69 9.00 9.80
N GLU A 6 17.83 10.11 9.06
CA GLU A 6 17.86 11.46 9.63
C GLU A 6 16.46 11.89 10.10
N HIS A 7 15.43 11.38 9.44
CA HIS A 7 14.02 11.62 9.78
C HIS A 7 13.33 10.40 10.42
N ASP A 8 14.12 9.45 10.92
CA ASP A 8 13.66 8.23 11.58
C ASP A 8 12.77 7.35 10.69
N ILE A 9 12.99 7.31 9.37
CA ILE A 9 12.23 6.47 8.43
C ILE A 9 13.05 5.27 7.99
N LEU A 10 12.48 4.07 8.12
CA LEU A 10 13.14 2.84 7.70
C LEU A 10 12.17 1.89 6.97
N PHE A 11 12.64 1.34 5.86
CA PHE A 11 12.08 0.15 5.23
C PHE A 11 12.50 -1.11 5.99
N ARG A 12 11.55 -2.04 6.14
CA ARG A 12 11.80 -3.37 6.72
C ARG A 12 11.01 -4.46 6.02
N TRP A 13 11.65 -5.61 5.84
CA TRP A 13 10.94 -6.87 5.66
C TRP A 13 10.30 -7.24 6.98
N THR A 14 8.99 -7.45 6.99
CA THR A 14 8.33 -7.74 8.25
C THR A 14 8.46 -9.24 8.57
N SER A 15 8.44 -9.60 9.85
CA SER A 15 8.33 -10.99 10.32
C SER A 15 7.20 -11.18 11.33
N VAL A 16 6.56 -10.06 11.72
CA VAL A 16 5.51 -9.96 12.73
C VAL A 16 4.35 -9.11 12.22
N MET A 17 3.19 -9.26 12.85
CA MET A 17 2.04 -8.38 12.62
C MET A 17 2.37 -6.93 12.95
N ASN A 18 1.78 -5.99 12.22
CA ASN A 18 1.92 -4.56 12.46
C ASN A 18 0.99 -4.08 13.59
N GLU A 19 1.37 -2.99 14.26
CA GLU A 19 0.63 -2.45 15.41
C GLU A 19 -0.81 -2.07 15.05
N GLU A 20 -1.02 -1.58 13.82
CA GLU A 20 -2.32 -1.16 13.31
C GLU A 20 -3.29 -2.33 13.11
N ALA A 21 -2.79 -3.57 13.12
CA ALA A 21 -3.60 -4.78 13.09
C ALA A 21 -4.24 -5.13 14.45
N LYS A 22 -3.71 -4.63 15.58
CA LYS A 22 -4.15 -5.04 16.93
C LYS A 22 -5.63 -4.76 17.20
N ASN A 23 -6.14 -3.64 16.67
CA ASN A 23 -7.53 -3.21 16.84
C ASN A 23 -8.44 -3.62 15.66
N SER A 24 -7.89 -4.32 14.66
CA SER A 24 -8.64 -4.76 13.48
C SER A 24 -9.38 -6.07 13.75
N SER A 25 -10.61 -6.19 13.25
CA SER A 25 -11.43 -7.39 13.48
C SER A 25 -11.21 -8.50 12.45
N GLY A 26 -10.85 -8.16 11.20
CA GLY A 26 -10.70 -9.14 10.10
C GLY A 26 -9.33 -9.81 10.06
N MET A 27 -9.29 -11.11 9.75
CA MET A 27 -8.06 -11.89 9.51
C MET A 27 -7.15 -11.24 8.47
N ILE A 28 -7.70 -10.60 7.44
CA ILE A 28 -6.87 -9.98 6.39
C ILE A 28 -6.04 -8.81 6.92
N SER A 29 -6.60 -8.03 7.85
CA SER A 29 -5.89 -6.93 8.51
C SER A 29 -4.87 -7.43 9.53
N LYS A 30 -5.03 -8.68 10.00
CA LYS A 30 -4.11 -9.36 10.91
C LYS A 30 -3.02 -10.15 10.19
N GLN A 31 -3.10 -10.29 8.87
CA GLN A 31 -2.06 -10.93 8.10
C GLN A 31 -0.89 -9.97 7.93
N ARG A 32 0.31 -10.51 8.15
CA ARG A 32 1.56 -9.79 7.99
C ARG A 32 1.73 -9.34 6.52
N PRO A 33 2.06 -8.06 6.23
CA PRO A 33 2.49 -7.60 4.91
C PRO A 33 3.89 -8.11 4.57
N ASP A 34 4.31 -8.22 3.32
CA ASP A 34 5.68 -8.68 3.03
C ASP A 34 6.74 -7.69 3.56
N GLY A 35 6.53 -6.39 3.30
CA GLY A 35 7.38 -5.31 3.77
C GLY A 35 6.59 -4.10 4.25
N ALA A 36 7.26 -3.19 4.96
CA ALA A 36 6.69 -1.94 5.43
C ALA A 36 7.75 -0.84 5.48
N VAL A 37 7.33 0.40 5.24
CA VAL A 37 8.09 1.62 5.54
C VAL A 37 7.53 2.18 6.84
N SER A 38 8.36 2.32 7.87
CA SER A 38 7.92 2.69 9.22
C SER A 38 8.71 3.88 9.73
N LYS A 39 8.05 4.75 10.49
CA LYS A 39 8.72 5.76 11.31
C LYS A 39 9.19 5.12 12.61
N LEU A 40 10.39 5.43 13.06
CA LEU A 40 10.92 5.01 14.35
C LEU A 40 10.37 5.93 15.45
N ASP A 41 10.09 5.33 16.60
CA ASP A 41 9.81 6.02 17.86
C ASP A 41 10.95 5.65 18.82
N GLY A 42 12.03 6.43 18.75
CA GLY A 42 13.31 6.12 19.39
C GLY A 42 13.93 4.83 18.85
N ARG A 43 13.90 3.75 19.64
CA ARG A 43 14.48 2.44 19.27
C ARG A 43 13.46 1.45 18.71
N PHE A 44 12.19 1.81 18.70
CA PHE A 44 11.10 0.91 18.30
C PHE A 44 10.49 1.36 16.97
N PHE A 45 9.93 0.41 16.23
CA PHE A 45 9.11 0.75 15.07
C PHE A 45 7.79 1.33 15.55
N GLY A 46 7.55 2.60 15.21
CA GLY A 46 6.32 3.33 15.48
C GLY A 46 5.31 3.15 14.36
N SER A 47 4.78 4.25 13.85
CA SER A 47 3.74 4.25 12.82
C SER A 47 4.23 3.73 11.46
N THR A 48 3.40 2.92 10.80
CA THR A 48 3.66 2.52 9.42
C THR A 48 3.25 3.63 8.45
N LEU A 49 4.18 4.03 7.59
CA LEU A 49 3.99 5.02 6.53
C LEU A 49 3.62 4.37 5.19
N GLY A 50 4.01 3.10 4.99
CA GLY A 50 3.63 2.36 3.80
C GLY A 50 3.79 0.85 3.90
N TYR A 51 3.12 0.14 2.99
CA TYR A 51 3.08 -1.32 2.93
C TYR A 51 3.48 -1.85 1.57
N ILE A 52 4.06 -3.06 1.59
CA ILE A 52 4.64 -3.70 0.42
C ILE A 52 4.15 -5.14 0.36
N GLU A 53 3.62 -5.55 -0.79
CA GLU A 53 3.29 -6.94 -1.12
C GLU A 53 4.06 -7.37 -2.37
N VAL A 54 4.64 -8.56 -2.34
CA VAL A 54 5.54 -9.06 -3.38
C VAL A 54 5.03 -10.40 -3.90
N LYS A 55 5.02 -10.54 -5.22
CA LYS A 55 4.80 -11.80 -5.92
C LYS A 55 5.91 -12.10 -6.87
N SER A 56 6.30 -13.36 -6.90
CA SER A 56 7.37 -13.84 -7.76
C SER A 56 6.94 -13.83 -9.24
N ILE A 57 7.90 -13.84 -10.16
CA ILE A 57 7.63 -14.01 -11.61
C ILE A 57 6.81 -15.28 -11.88
N LYS A 58 7.00 -16.33 -11.08
CA LYS A 58 6.23 -17.58 -11.21
C LYS A 58 4.75 -17.38 -10.92
N GLU A 59 4.39 -16.39 -10.11
CA GLU A 59 3.01 -16.08 -9.72
C GLU A 59 2.40 -14.90 -10.49
N SER A 60 3.15 -14.27 -11.40
CA SER A 60 2.71 -13.09 -12.16
C SER A 60 1.48 -13.34 -13.04
N HIS A 61 1.20 -14.60 -13.38
CA HIS A 61 0.01 -15.00 -14.14
C HIS A 61 -1.20 -15.31 -13.24
N ASN A 62 -1.01 -15.41 -11.93
CA ASN A 62 -2.07 -15.66 -10.96
C ASN A 62 -2.78 -14.36 -10.59
N LYS A 63 -3.69 -13.93 -11.47
CA LYS A 63 -4.48 -12.70 -11.30
C LYS A 63 -5.23 -12.64 -9.96
N TYR A 64 -5.67 -13.78 -9.44
CA TYR A 64 -6.32 -13.83 -8.13
C TYR A 64 -5.36 -13.43 -7.01
N ALA A 65 -4.14 -13.99 -6.99
CA ALA A 65 -3.13 -13.66 -6.00
C ALA A 65 -2.74 -12.17 -6.09
N ILE A 66 -2.51 -11.66 -7.29
CA ILE A 66 -2.17 -10.25 -7.52
C ILE A 66 -3.31 -9.32 -7.07
N SER A 67 -4.55 -9.64 -7.42
CA SER A 67 -5.71 -8.82 -7.00
C SER A 67 -5.90 -8.86 -5.49
N LYS A 68 -5.64 -10.00 -4.86
CA LYS A 68 -5.70 -10.16 -3.41
C LYS A 68 -4.68 -9.26 -2.72
N ASP A 69 -3.45 -9.21 -3.22
CA ASP A 69 -2.40 -8.36 -2.65
C ASP A 69 -2.71 -6.87 -2.82
N LEU A 70 -3.24 -6.46 -3.98
CA LEU A 70 -3.65 -5.07 -4.18
C LEU A 70 -4.75 -4.66 -3.19
N ALA A 71 -5.76 -5.52 -3.01
CA ALA A 71 -6.83 -5.28 -2.04
C ALA A 71 -6.29 -5.25 -0.60
N ARG A 72 -5.28 -6.08 -0.28
CA ARG A 72 -4.58 -6.07 1.02
C ARG A 72 -3.86 -4.76 1.25
N ILE A 73 -3.09 -4.27 0.29
CA ILE A 73 -2.40 -2.96 0.38
C ILE A 73 -3.42 -1.87 0.71
N GLY A 74 -4.56 -1.84 0.03
CA GLY A 74 -5.62 -0.85 0.32
C GLY A 74 -6.16 -0.94 1.74
N ILE A 75 -6.42 -2.16 2.23
CA ILE A 75 -6.91 -2.37 3.61
C ILE A 75 -5.87 -1.97 4.65
N LEU A 76 -4.62 -2.39 4.47
CA LEU A 76 -3.52 -2.09 5.38
C LEU A 76 -3.27 -0.58 5.42
N SER A 77 -3.22 0.07 4.25
CA SER A 77 -3.03 1.53 4.14
C SER A 77 -4.16 2.28 4.82
N LYS A 78 -5.41 1.87 4.59
CA LYS A 78 -6.58 2.42 5.28
C LYS A 78 -6.47 2.27 6.80
N ASN A 79 -6.07 1.09 7.28
CA ASN A 79 -5.91 0.84 8.72
C ASN A 79 -4.81 1.73 9.31
N ALA A 80 -3.70 1.92 8.60
CA ALA A 80 -2.65 2.83 9.01
C ALA A 80 -3.17 4.26 9.14
N LEU A 81 -3.87 4.79 8.12
CA LEU A 81 -4.49 6.13 8.20
C LEU A 81 -5.42 6.28 9.40
N ASP A 82 -6.14 5.22 9.75
CA ASP A 82 -7.06 5.23 10.88
C ASP A 82 -6.36 5.24 12.24
N VAL A 83 -5.19 4.62 12.34
CA VAL A 83 -4.42 4.56 13.59
C VAL A 83 -3.50 5.77 13.73
N THR A 84 -2.79 6.13 12.68
CA THR A 84 -1.74 7.16 12.69
C THR A 84 -2.29 8.56 12.46
N GLY A 85 -3.41 8.67 11.72
CA GLY A 85 -3.97 9.96 11.34
C GLY A 85 -3.21 10.66 10.21
N ASN A 86 -2.26 10.01 9.56
CA ASN A 86 -1.50 10.58 8.43
C ASN A 86 -2.41 10.99 7.27
N LEU A 87 -1.96 11.97 6.46
CA LEU A 87 -2.69 12.44 5.28
C LEU A 87 -2.79 11.33 4.21
N GLY A 88 -1.71 10.57 4.05
CA GLY A 88 -1.58 9.49 3.09
C GLY A 88 -0.78 8.31 3.63
N CYS A 89 -0.88 7.18 2.92
CA CYS A 89 -0.09 5.98 3.16
C CYS A 89 0.34 5.39 1.83
N LEU A 90 1.63 5.06 1.73
CA LEU A 90 2.25 4.50 0.53
C LEU A 90 1.92 3.01 0.40
N GLY A 91 1.45 2.59 -0.76
CA GLY A 91 1.31 1.20 -1.15
C GLY A 91 2.30 0.85 -2.24
N ILE A 92 2.96 -0.30 -2.15
CA ILE A 92 3.82 -0.82 -3.21
C ILE A 92 3.43 -2.25 -3.51
N GLN A 93 3.12 -2.53 -4.76
CA GLN A 93 2.89 -3.88 -5.24
C GLN A 93 4.01 -4.27 -6.20
N VAL A 94 4.69 -5.38 -5.93
CA VAL A 94 5.73 -5.92 -6.81
C VAL A 94 5.25 -7.22 -7.44
N ASN A 95 5.12 -7.25 -8.76
CA ASN A 95 4.71 -8.41 -9.54
C ASN A 95 5.86 -8.85 -10.45
N GLY A 96 6.71 -9.75 -9.94
CA GLY A 96 7.94 -10.15 -10.60
C GLY A 96 8.95 -9.00 -10.63
N LEU A 97 9.08 -8.35 -11.78
CA LEU A 97 9.97 -7.20 -11.97
C LEU A 97 9.20 -5.89 -12.15
N ASN A 98 7.88 -5.93 -12.19
CA ASN A 98 7.04 -4.76 -12.32
C ASN A 98 6.66 -4.27 -10.92
N MET A 99 6.84 -2.99 -10.64
CA MET A 99 6.57 -2.38 -9.34
C MET A 99 5.61 -1.19 -9.50
N ASN A 100 4.46 -1.27 -8.83
CA ASN A 100 3.42 -0.26 -8.86
C ASN A 100 3.37 0.45 -7.52
N PHE A 101 3.29 1.77 -7.56
CA PHE A 101 3.22 2.64 -6.40
C PHE A 101 1.85 3.29 -6.28
N TYR A 102 1.35 3.37 -5.06
CA TYR A 102 0.04 3.91 -4.76
C TYR A 102 0.08 4.86 -3.57
N ILE A 103 -0.76 5.90 -3.56
CA ILE A 103 -1.09 6.67 -2.34
C ILE A 103 -2.55 6.38 -1.97
N THR A 104 -2.75 5.94 -0.73
CA THR A 104 -4.08 5.88 -0.13
C THR A 104 -4.32 7.09 0.75
N THR A 105 -5.47 7.76 0.63
CA THR A 105 -5.88 8.88 1.48
C THR A 105 -7.36 8.82 1.84
N LEU A 106 -7.74 9.45 2.96
CA LEU A 106 -9.13 9.64 3.36
C LEU A 106 -9.66 10.98 2.79
N LEU A 107 -10.33 10.91 1.64
CA LEU A 107 -10.74 12.09 0.89
C LEU A 107 -12.00 12.76 1.47
N SER A 108 -12.93 11.96 1.99
CA SER A 108 -14.19 12.44 2.59
C SER A 108 -14.71 11.45 3.63
N ASP A 109 -15.85 11.73 4.24
CA ASP A 109 -16.48 10.89 5.26
C ASP A 109 -16.70 9.45 4.77
N GLY A 110 -15.89 8.51 5.30
CA GLY A 110 -15.87 7.10 4.93
C GLY A 110 -15.31 6.77 3.55
N LEU A 111 -14.84 7.76 2.78
CA LEU A 111 -14.34 7.58 1.42
C LEU A 111 -12.82 7.58 1.39
N TYR A 112 -12.24 6.39 1.34
CA TYR A 112 -10.81 6.19 1.14
C TYR A 112 -10.55 5.96 -0.35
N VAL A 113 -9.56 6.66 -0.89
CA VAL A 113 -9.16 6.53 -2.29
C VAL A 113 -7.70 6.12 -2.36
N MET A 114 -7.42 5.11 -3.18
CA MET A 114 -6.07 4.64 -3.49
C MET A 114 -5.75 4.97 -4.94
N PHE A 115 -4.83 5.90 -5.16
CA PHE A 115 -4.39 6.33 -6.49
C PHE A 115 -3.11 5.61 -6.87
N GLU A 116 -3.02 5.10 -8.09
CA GLU A 116 -1.74 4.67 -8.66
C GLU A 116 -0.95 5.92 -9.06
N ILE A 117 0.27 6.05 -8.54
CA ILE A 117 1.18 7.17 -8.84
C ILE A 117 1.94 6.86 -10.12
N CYS A 118 2.55 5.67 -10.15
CA CYS A 118 3.49 5.27 -11.17
C CYS A 118 3.69 3.76 -11.13
N THR A 119 4.07 3.22 -12.28
CA THR A 119 4.55 1.86 -12.46
C THR A 119 5.94 1.90 -13.08
N ILE A 120 6.90 1.17 -12.49
CA ILE A 120 8.26 1.05 -13.00
C ILE A 120 8.64 -0.42 -13.21
N ASP A 121 9.53 -0.67 -14.17
CA ASP A 121 10.09 -2.00 -14.40
C ASP A 121 11.52 -2.09 -13.87
N ILE A 122 11.74 -2.99 -12.92
CA ILE A 122 13.04 -3.31 -12.35
C ILE A 122 13.89 -4.02 -13.42
N PRO A 123 15.10 -3.52 -13.72
CA PRO A 123 15.95 -4.11 -14.74
C PRO A 123 16.42 -5.50 -14.32
N SER A 124 16.32 -6.47 -15.23
CA SER A 124 16.83 -7.84 -15.02
C SER A 124 18.25 -8.05 -15.55
N SER A 125 18.79 -7.07 -16.26
CA SER A 125 20.07 -7.15 -16.96
C SER A 125 20.66 -5.75 -17.19
N LEU A 126 21.96 -5.70 -17.49
CA LEU A 126 22.62 -4.43 -17.85
C LEU A 126 22.00 -3.77 -19.08
N GLN A 127 21.49 -4.56 -20.02
CA GLN A 127 20.81 -4.04 -21.21
C GLN A 127 19.48 -3.35 -20.87
N SER A 128 18.73 -3.90 -19.91
CA SER A 128 17.47 -3.30 -19.44
C SER A 128 17.69 -2.12 -18.48
N LEU A 129 18.89 -1.97 -17.90
CA LEU A 129 19.23 -0.86 -17.02
C LEU A 129 19.10 0.50 -17.69
N GLN A 130 19.45 0.61 -18.98
CA GLN A 130 19.29 1.86 -19.72
C GLN A 130 17.83 2.32 -19.77
N GLY A 131 16.89 1.38 -19.91
CA GLY A 131 15.46 1.69 -19.84
C GLY A 131 15.04 2.14 -18.43
N PHE A 132 15.61 1.53 -17.39
CA PHE A 132 15.33 1.92 -16.01
C PHE A 132 15.78 3.35 -15.68
N LEU A 133 16.88 3.84 -16.27
CA LEU A 133 17.29 5.24 -16.13
C LEU A 133 16.25 6.23 -16.67
N GLY A 134 15.35 5.79 -17.55
CA GLY A 134 14.21 6.59 -18.00
C GLY A 134 13.19 6.85 -16.91
N TYR A 135 13.16 6.05 -15.83
CA TYR A 135 12.21 6.20 -14.72
C TYR A 135 12.70 7.15 -13.61
N LEU A 136 13.82 7.87 -13.80
CA LEU A 136 14.38 8.71 -12.73
C LEU A 136 13.42 9.84 -12.33
N ASP A 137 12.73 10.46 -13.28
CA ASP A 137 11.76 11.51 -13.01
C ASP A 137 10.56 10.95 -12.23
N GLU A 138 10.08 9.77 -12.60
CA GLU A 138 9.02 9.05 -11.89
C GLU A 138 9.42 8.68 -10.46
N LEU A 139 10.67 8.24 -10.25
CA LEU A 139 11.18 7.95 -8.92
C LEU A 139 11.21 9.21 -8.04
N LEU A 140 11.58 10.36 -8.60
CA LEU A 140 11.53 11.64 -7.89
C LEU A 140 10.09 12.04 -7.56
N ILE A 141 9.14 11.83 -8.47
CA ILE A 141 7.70 12.06 -8.21
C ILE A 141 7.21 11.15 -7.08
N ILE A 142 7.61 9.88 -7.07
CA ILE A 142 7.23 8.93 -6.01
C ILE A 142 7.77 9.39 -4.64
N LEU A 143 9.02 9.86 -4.58
CA LEU A 143 9.62 10.39 -3.37
C LEU A 143 8.92 11.66 -2.90
N ASP A 144 8.69 12.62 -3.79
CA ASP A 144 7.95 13.84 -3.48
C ASP A 144 6.52 13.54 -2.98
N CYS A 145 5.83 12.59 -3.61
CA CYS A 145 4.53 12.12 -3.13
C CYS A 145 4.63 11.52 -1.72
N PHE A 146 5.66 10.71 -1.46
CA PHE A 146 5.86 10.11 -0.15
C PHE A 146 6.08 11.19 0.92
N ASP A 147 6.98 12.14 0.67
CA ASP A 147 7.34 13.20 1.62
C ASP A 147 6.18 14.17 1.88
N ASN A 148 5.38 14.47 0.86
CA ASN A 148 4.26 15.42 1.00
C ASN A 148 2.97 14.78 1.53
N TRP A 149 2.74 13.48 1.28
CA TRP A 149 1.50 12.82 1.66
C TRP A 149 1.62 11.91 2.88
N CYS A 150 2.75 11.24 3.10
CA CYS A 150 2.90 10.28 4.21
C CYS A 150 3.26 10.95 5.54
N VAL A 151 2.73 12.15 5.78
CA VAL A 151 2.98 12.97 6.97
C VAL A 151 1.76 13.01 7.89
N PRO A 152 1.93 13.31 9.19
CA PRO A 152 0.81 13.58 10.09
C PRO A 152 -0.04 14.74 9.56
N GLU A 153 -1.36 14.58 9.55
CA GLU A 153 -2.24 15.66 9.13
C GLU A 153 -2.29 16.76 10.19
N SER A 154 -2.15 18.02 9.78
CA SER A 154 -2.10 19.19 10.66
C SER A 154 -3.47 19.59 11.27
N THR A 155 -4.56 18.95 10.83
CA THR A 155 -5.92 19.24 11.33
C THR A 155 -6.20 18.63 12.71
N MET A 156 -7.07 19.29 13.49
CA MET A 156 -7.49 18.83 14.82
C MET A 156 -8.01 17.36 14.81
N PRO A 157 -7.53 16.47 15.71
CA PRO A 157 -7.81 15.03 15.69
C PRO A 157 -9.32 14.66 15.66
N ILE A 158 -10.17 15.52 16.21
CA ILE A 158 -11.60 15.29 16.44
C ILE A 158 -12.40 15.24 15.12
N GLN A 159 -12.01 16.02 14.10
CA GLN A 159 -12.75 16.03 12.83
C GLN A 159 -12.50 14.75 12.02
N LYS A 160 -11.29 14.20 12.04
CA LYS A 160 -10.95 13.01 11.24
C LYS A 160 -11.49 11.72 11.85
N THR A 161 -11.53 11.57 13.18
CA THR A 161 -12.12 10.38 13.82
C THR A 161 -13.58 10.18 13.43
N SER A 162 -14.34 11.27 13.27
CA SER A 162 -15.73 11.21 12.79
C SER A 162 -15.88 10.71 11.35
N ARG A 163 -14.85 10.94 10.51
CA ARG A 163 -14.84 10.55 9.10
C ARG A 163 -14.43 9.11 8.84
N LYS A 164 -13.87 8.42 9.84
CA LYS A 164 -13.39 7.05 9.68
C LYS A 164 -14.56 6.06 9.60
N ARG A 165 -14.34 4.93 8.93
CA ARG A 165 -15.32 3.83 8.86
C ARG A 165 -14.68 2.52 9.23
N LYS A 166 -15.49 1.57 9.70
CA LYS A 166 -15.00 0.22 10.04
C LYS A 166 -14.38 -0.42 8.80
N THR A 167 -13.24 -1.08 9.01
CA THR A 167 -12.58 -1.87 7.97
C THR A 167 -13.49 -3.03 7.56
N LEU A 168 -13.41 -3.40 6.29
CA LEU A 168 -14.09 -4.55 5.73
C LEU A 168 -13.79 -5.81 6.54
N ASP A 169 -14.82 -6.62 6.79
CA ASP A 169 -14.66 -7.93 7.42
C ASP A 169 -14.21 -8.99 6.39
N ASP A 170 -13.90 -10.18 6.87
CA ASP A 170 -13.37 -11.25 6.01
C ASP A 170 -14.40 -11.69 4.96
N MET A 171 -15.69 -11.71 5.31
CA MET A 171 -16.77 -12.02 4.36
C MET A 171 -16.87 -10.98 3.25
N GLY A 172 -16.84 -9.69 3.60
CA GLY A 172 -16.83 -8.61 2.62
C GLY A 172 -15.62 -8.68 1.69
N PHE A 173 -14.45 -9.03 2.23
CA PHE A 173 -13.22 -9.20 1.45
C PHE A 173 -13.34 -10.34 0.44
N ASP A 174 -13.86 -11.49 0.87
CA ASP A 174 -14.05 -12.66 0.01
C ASP A 174 -15.07 -12.41 -1.12
N ILE A 175 -16.11 -11.59 -0.86
CA ILE A 175 -17.09 -11.18 -1.88
C ILE A 175 -16.43 -10.34 -2.99
N ILE A 176 -15.46 -9.49 -2.64
CA ILE A 176 -14.74 -8.67 -3.62
C ILE A 176 -13.88 -9.59 -4.50
N LEU A 177 -13.14 -10.52 -3.87
CA LEU A 177 -12.13 -11.35 -4.53
C LEU A 177 -12.61 -12.71 -5.05
N SER A 178 -13.92 -12.98 -5.01
CA SER A 178 -14.46 -14.33 -5.25
C SER A 178 -13.93 -14.97 -6.56
N ARG A 179 -13.42 -16.20 -6.43
CA ARG A 179 -12.81 -16.98 -7.53
C ARG A 179 -13.73 -17.22 -8.73
N SER A 180 -15.05 -17.10 -8.53
CA SER A 180 -16.08 -17.39 -9.53
C SER A 180 -16.40 -16.21 -10.46
N LYS A 181 -15.86 -15.01 -10.24
CA LYS A 181 -16.04 -13.90 -11.18
C LYS A 181 -15.19 -14.16 -12.42
N ASN A 182 -15.83 -14.78 -13.40
CA ASN A 182 -15.31 -15.10 -14.72
C ASN A 182 -14.59 -13.89 -15.35
N ASN A 183 -13.32 -14.06 -15.72
CA ASN A 183 -12.46 -13.06 -16.38
C ASN A 183 -12.89 -12.74 -17.83
N LYS A 184 -14.03 -13.28 -18.29
CA LYS A 184 -14.61 -13.07 -19.62
C LYS A 184 -16.00 -12.42 -19.55
N ARG A 185 -16.15 -11.32 -18.81
CA ARG A 185 -17.36 -10.51 -18.98
C ARG A 185 -17.35 -9.92 -20.38
N ARG A 186 -18.28 -10.35 -21.24
CA ARG A 186 -18.56 -9.66 -22.51
C ARG A 186 -18.99 -8.24 -22.17
N CYS A 187 -18.21 -7.26 -22.61
CA CYS A 187 -18.65 -5.87 -22.61
C CYS A 187 -19.70 -5.76 -23.73
N TYR A 188 -20.96 -5.58 -23.36
CA TYR A 188 -22.00 -5.20 -24.31
C TYR A 188 -21.96 -3.68 -24.39
N THR A 189 -21.26 -3.14 -25.38
CA THR A 189 -21.45 -1.76 -25.79
C THR A 189 -22.82 -1.67 -26.47
N SER A 190 -23.71 -0.88 -25.88
CA SER A 190 -24.99 -0.47 -26.50
C SER A 190 -24.75 0.55 -27.59
#